data_AF-A0A3L8DXV8-F1
#
_entry.id   AF-A0A3L8DXV8-F1
#
_cell.length_a   1.000
_cell.length_b   1.000
_cell.length_c   1.000
_cell.angle_alpha   90.00
_cell.angle_beta   90.00
_cell.angle_gamma   90.00
#
_symmetry.space_group_name_H-M   'P 1'
#
loop_
_entity.id
_entity.type
_entity.pdbx_description
1 polymer ?
#
loop_
_entity_poly.entity_id
_entity_poly.type
_entity_poly.pdbx_seq_one_letter_code
_entity_poly.pdbx_strand_id
1 'polypeptide(L)'
;MKRLALFVLGLAAAVNADYGAKLDVTDINDLASRFETDVATIQECLDETGITVVILIEARKKWRYMHDNGDIDDETKTVFLKHNSFIACMLEKKEMMKDSKLIADKILEILQNDKNIKKPRAKEIVTECVTSLNENREMSREDRAFDLVLCAFSDENER
;
A
#
# COMPACT_ATOMS: atom_id res chain seq x y z
N MET A 1 9.71 -15.21 15.73
CA MET A 1 8.68 -14.15 15.66
C MET A 1 9.32 -12.85 15.17
N LYS A 2 9.51 -12.71 13.85
CA LYS A 2 10.17 -11.57 13.17
C LYS A 2 9.47 -11.18 11.84
N ARG A 3 8.23 -11.64 11.61
CA ARG A 3 7.65 -11.88 10.27
C ARG A 3 6.48 -10.97 9.86
N LEU A 4 6.18 -9.94 10.64
CA LEU A 4 5.04 -9.02 10.44
C LEU A 4 5.51 -7.58 10.20
N ALA A 5 6.82 -7.37 10.07
CA ALA A 5 7.47 -6.06 10.19
C ALA A 5 7.94 -5.49 8.85
N LEU A 6 7.60 -6.08 7.71
CA LEU A 6 8.00 -5.59 6.40
C LEU A 6 6.82 -5.47 5.45
N PHE A 7 5.64 -6.08 5.68
CA PHE A 7 4.43 -5.87 4.85
C PHE A 7 4.08 -4.38 4.67
N VAL A 8 4.28 -3.61 5.73
CA VAL A 8 4.16 -2.17 5.77
C VAL A 8 5.18 -1.51 4.85
N LEU A 9 6.41 -2.02 4.70
CA LEU A 9 7.35 -1.55 3.69
C LEU A 9 6.95 -1.98 2.27
N GLY A 10 6.02 -2.91 2.03
CA GLY A 10 5.44 -3.10 0.70
C GLY A 10 4.56 -1.91 0.30
N LEU A 11 3.64 -1.54 1.21
CA LEU A 11 2.70 -0.43 1.07
C LEU A 11 3.37 0.95 1.22
N ALA A 12 4.27 1.08 2.19
CA ALA A 12 5.08 2.25 2.47
C ALA A 12 6.30 2.32 1.56
N ALA A 13 6.96 1.25 1.08
CA ALA A 13 7.90 1.47 -0.03
C ALA A 13 7.13 1.97 -1.25
N ALA A 14 5.92 1.50 -1.55
CA ALA A 14 5.14 2.09 -2.64
C ALA A 14 4.85 3.61 -2.46
N VAL A 15 4.80 4.11 -1.21
CA VAL A 15 4.39 5.49 -0.91
C VAL A 15 5.42 6.33 -0.13
N ASN A 16 6.00 5.87 0.98
CA ASN A 16 7.11 6.46 1.74
C ASN A 16 8.08 5.42 2.37
N ALA A 17 9.17 5.07 1.68
CA ALA A 17 10.40 4.58 2.31
C ALA A 17 11.59 4.83 1.37
N ASP A 18 12.35 5.86 1.72
CA ASP A 18 13.57 6.36 1.09
C ASP A 18 13.36 6.92 -0.34
N TYR A 19 13.15 8.24 -0.42
CA TYR A 19 13.14 8.99 -1.68
C TYR A 19 14.46 8.81 -2.47
N GLY A 20 15.56 8.42 -1.80
CA GLY A 20 16.86 8.07 -2.38
C GLY A 20 17.09 6.59 -2.67
N ALA A 21 16.26 5.67 -2.18
CA ALA A 21 16.40 4.25 -2.52
C ALA A 21 15.97 4.04 -3.97
N LYS A 22 16.91 3.56 -4.79
CA LYS A 22 16.56 2.91 -6.06
C LYS A 22 15.62 1.75 -5.75
N LEU A 23 14.37 1.86 -6.18
CA LEU A 23 13.60 0.66 -6.46
C LEU A 23 14.09 0.07 -7.77
N ASP A 24 15.17 -0.71 -7.68
CA ASP A 24 15.41 -1.77 -8.65
C ASP A 24 14.58 -2.99 -8.22
N VAL A 25 13.24 -2.85 -8.17
CA VAL A 25 12.36 -4.03 -8.22
C VAL A 25 12.49 -4.55 -9.65
N THR A 26 13.53 -5.33 -9.88
CA THR A 26 13.79 -5.98 -11.17
C THR A 26 13.20 -7.37 -11.22
N ASP A 27 12.73 -7.90 -10.09
CA ASP A 27 12.25 -9.26 -9.95
C ASP A 27 11.15 -9.37 -8.86
N ILE A 28 10.20 -10.27 -9.11
CA ILE A 28 9.05 -10.59 -8.25
C ILE A 28 9.47 -11.09 -6.86
N ASN A 29 10.68 -11.65 -6.73
CA ASN A 29 11.26 -12.06 -5.45
C ASN A 29 11.47 -10.87 -4.49
N ASP A 30 11.94 -9.73 -4.99
CA ASP A 30 12.12 -8.52 -4.17
C ASP A 30 10.75 -8.00 -3.71
N LEU A 31 9.76 -8.04 -4.60
CA LEU A 31 8.39 -7.65 -4.28
C LEU A 31 7.76 -8.55 -3.21
N ALA A 32 7.92 -9.87 -3.34
CA ALA A 32 7.46 -10.85 -2.36
C ALA A 32 8.11 -10.61 -0.99
N SER A 33 9.42 -10.33 -0.96
CA SER A 33 10.14 -10.00 0.27
C SER A 33 9.60 -8.71 0.92
N ARG A 34 9.33 -7.67 0.14
CA ARG A 34 8.76 -6.40 0.63
C ARG A 34 7.35 -6.56 1.16
N PHE A 35 6.53 -7.42 0.58
CA PHE A 35 5.18 -7.71 1.07
C PHE A 35 5.15 -8.86 2.09
N GLU A 36 6.31 -9.34 2.57
CA GLU A 36 6.44 -10.52 3.45
C GLU A 36 5.52 -11.67 3.05
N THR A 37 5.55 -12.00 1.77
CA THR A 37 4.70 -13.03 1.19
C THR A 37 5.53 -13.91 0.28
N ASP A 38 4.96 -15.01 -0.17
CA ASP A 38 5.59 -15.82 -1.21
C ASP A 38 5.35 -15.22 -2.60
N VAL A 39 6.22 -15.60 -3.54
CA VAL A 39 6.11 -15.19 -4.95
C VAL A 39 4.77 -15.59 -5.56
N ALA A 40 4.20 -16.72 -5.14
CA ALA A 40 2.92 -17.19 -5.66
C ALA A 40 1.79 -16.21 -5.34
N THR A 41 1.75 -15.65 -4.14
CA THR A 41 0.77 -14.63 -3.73
C THR A 41 0.91 -13.36 -4.56
N ILE A 42 2.15 -12.91 -4.81
CA ILE A 42 2.40 -11.74 -5.66
C ILE A 42 1.92 -12.01 -7.09
N GLN A 43 2.29 -13.17 -7.64
CA GLN A 43 1.92 -13.55 -9.00
C GLN A 43 0.40 -13.66 -9.14
N GLU A 44 -0.27 -14.25 -8.16
CA GLU A 44 -1.73 -14.34 -8.10
C GLU A 44 -2.37 -12.95 -8.15
N CYS A 45 -1.88 -11.99 -7.37
CA CYS A 45 -2.41 -10.62 -7.42
C CYS A 45 -2.08 -9.87 -8.72
N LEU A 46 -0.93 -10.14 -9.35
CA LEU A 46 -0.62 -9.60 -10.67
C LEU A 46 -1.57 -10.15 -11.74
N ASP A 47 -1.82 -11.47 -11.70
CA ASP A 47 -2.68 -12.17 -12.65
C ASP A 47 -4.16 -11.77 -12.47
N GLU A 48 -4.67 -11.72 -11.24
CA GLU A 48 -6.04 -11.32 -10.92
C GLU A 48 -6.34 -9.88 -11.37
N THR A 49 -5.34 -8.99 -11.29
CA THR A 49 -5.50 -7.58 -11.66
C THR A 49 -5.09 -7.28 -13.10
N GLY A 50 -4.54 -8.26 -13.82
CA GLY A 50 -4.09 -8.11 -15.20
C GLY A 50 -2.95 -7.09 -15.38
N ILE A 51 -2.11 -6.92 -14.35
CA ILE A 51 -0.98 -5.99 -14.38
C ILE A 51 0.35 -6.74 -14.33
N THR A 52 1.44 -6.01 -14.58
CA THR A 52 2.79 -6.53 -14.42
C THR A 52 3.55 -5.73 -13.37
N VAL A 53 4.69 -6.27 -12.93
CA VAL A 53 5.62 -5.56 -12.04
C VAL A 53 6.03 -4.19 -12.61
N VAL A 54 6.04 -4.02 -13.95
CA VAL A 54 6.33 -2.75 -14.62
C VAL A 54 5.37 -1.64 -14.17
N ILE A 55 4.07 -1.94 -14.07
CA ILE A 55 3.06 -0.96 -13.61
C ILE A 55 3.33 -0.53 -12.16
N LEU A 56 3.79 -1.44 -11.30
CA LEU A 56 4.12 -1.12 -9.91
C LEU A 56 5.33 -0.18 -9.82
N ILE A 57 6.33 -0.40 -10.67
CA ILE A 57 7.50 0.49 -10.79
C ILE A 57 7.09 1.86 -11.32
N GLU A 58 6.22 1.90 -12.34
CA GLU A 58 5.69 3.14 -12.91
C GLU A 58 4.88 3.93 -11.88
N ALA A 59 4.00 3.28 -11.12
CA ALA A 59 3.21 3.92 -10.06
C ALA A 59 4.11 4.62 -9.05
N ARG A 60 5.21 4.00 -8.62
CA ARG A 60 6.18 4.64 -7.73
C ARG A 60 6.88 5.84 -8.38
N LYS A 61 7.28 5.73 -9.65
CA LYS A 61 7.93 6.85 -10.36
C LYS A 61 6.98 8.04 -10.45
N LYS A 62 5.71 7.78 -10.79
CA LYS A 62 4.67 8.81 -10.86
C LYS A 62 4.37 9.39 -9.48
N TRP A 63 4.33 8.57 -8.42
CA TRP A 63 4.18 9.05 -7.03
C TRP A 63 5.24 10.08 -6.66
N ARG A 64 6.51 9.75 -6.92
CA ARG A 64 7.64 10.67 -6.69
C ARG A 64 7.52 11.95 -7.53
N TYR A 65 7.19 11.82 -8.80
CA TYR A 65 7.03 12.97 -9.70
C TYR A 65 5.90 13.92 -9.25
N MET A 66 4.76 13.37 -8.80
CA MET A 66 3.64 14.15 -8.28
C MET A 66 4.01 14.91 -7.01
N HIS A 67 4.77 14.29 -6.10
CA HIS A 67 5.27 14.97 -4.91
C HIS A 67 6.14 16.18 -5.27
N ASP A 68 6.99 16.05 -6.28
CA ASP A 68 7.93 17.09 -6.69
C ASP A 68 7.30 18.21 -7.54
N ASN A 69 6.24 17.91 -8.32
CA ASN A 69 5.72 18.83 -9.36
C ASN A 69 4.22 19.14 -9.26
N GLY A 70 3.47 18.44 -8.41
CA GLY A 70 2.04 18.70 -8.15
C GLY A 70 1.09 18.41 -9.32
N ASP A 71 1.55 17.76 -10.40
CA ASP A 71 0.76 17.57 -11.62
C ASP A 71 0.28 16.11 -11.77
N ILE A 72 -1.00 15.93 -12.13
CA ILE A 72 -1.62 14.60 -12.30
C ILE A 72 -2.30 14.50 -13.67
N ASP A 73 -1.59 13.91 -14.64
CA ASP A 73 -2.13 13.60 -15.95
C ASP A 73 -3.01 12.32 -15.93
N ASP A 74 -3.75 12.07 -17.02
CA ASP A 74 -4.66 10.92 -17.12
C ASP A 74 -3.92 9.57 -17.21
N GLU A 75 -2.69 9.58 -17.73
CA GLU A 75 -1.81 8.41 -17.71
C GLU A 75 -1.48 8.01 -16.27
N THR A 76 -1.13 9.01 -15.45
CA THR A 76 -0.82 8.85 -14.03
C THR A 76 -2.01 8.29 -13.27
N LYS A 77 -3.21 8.84 -13.49
CA LYS A 77 -4.46 8.29 -12.90
C LYS A 77 -4.64 6.81 -13.28
N THR A 78 -4.44 6.47 -14.55
CA THR A 78 -4.59 5.10 -15.03
C THR A 78 -3.60 4.14 -14.37
N VAL A 79 -2.35 4.56 -14.21
CA VAL A 79 -1.32 3.78 -13.52
C VAL A 79 -1.70 3.56 -12.05
N PHE A 80 -2.19 4.60 -11.36
CA PHE A 80 -2.63 4.46 -9.97
C PHE A 80 -3.85 3.58 -9.80
N LEU A 81 -4.86 3.66 -10.67
CA LEU A 81 -6.02 2.75 -10.61
C LEU A 81 -5.61 1.27 -10.69
N LYS A 82 -4.66 0.95 -11.58
CA LYS A 82 -4.11 -0.40 -11.72
C LYS A 82 -3.29 -0.82 -10.48
N HIS A 83 -2.45 0.08 -9.97
CA HIS A 83 -1.71 -0.14 -8.74
C HIS A 83 -2.64 -0.38 -7.54
N ASN A 84 -3.70 0.41 -7.40
CA ASN A 84 -4.68 0.31 -6.31
C ASN A 84 -5.41 -1.04 -6.33
N SER A 85 -5.68 -1.57 -7.52
CA SER A 85 -6.22 -2.93 -7.70
C SER A 85 -5.28 -3.99 -7.11
N PHE A 86 -3.98 -3.88 -7.38
CA PHE A 86 -2.98 -4.78 -6.80
C PHE A 86 -2.88 -4.64 -5.29
N ILE A 87 -2.90 -3.41 -4.76
CA ILE A 87 -2.92 -3.18 -3.31
C ILE A 87 -4.15 -3.80 -2.66
N ALA A 88 -5.35 -3.62 -3.24
CA ALA A 88 -6.58 -4.24 -2.75
C ALA A 88 -6.46 -5.77 -2.69
N CYS A 89 -5.97 -6.40 -3.75
CA CYS A 89 -5.72 -7.84 -3.76
C CYS A 89 -4.76 -8.25 -2.64
N MET A 90 -3.64 -7.55 -2.46
CA MET A 90 -2.69 -7.84 -1.39
C MET A 90 -3.31 -7.72 0.00
N LEU A 91 -4.18 -6.73 0.23
CA LEU A 91 -4.90 -6.60 1.50
C LEU A 91 -5.88 -7.75 1.73
N GLU A 92 -6.56 -8.23 0.68
CA GLU A 92 -7.46 -9.38 0.74
C GLU A 92 -6.69 -10.68 1.07
N LYS A 93 -5.60 -10.96 0.34
CA LYS A 93 -4.76 -12.16 0.59
C LYS A 93 -4.13 -12.19 1.97
N LYS A 94 -3.97 -11.02 2.59
CA LYS A 94 -3.44 -10.86 3.95
C LYS A 94 -4.51 -10.68 5.02
N GLU A 95 -5.77 -10.92 4.67
CA GLU A 95 -6.91 -10.84 5.60
C GLU A 95 -7.06 -9.47 6.28
N MET A 96 -6.57 -8.40 5.64
CA MET A 96 -6.80 -7.00 6.07
C MET A 96 -7.98 -6.37 5.35
N MET A 97 -8.50 -7.01 4.31
CA MET A 97 -9.69 -6.60 3.60
C MET A 97 -10.61 -7.80 3.35
N LYS A 98 -11.91 -7.61 3.54
CA LYS A 98 -12.95 -8.59 3.23
C LYS A 98 -14.24 -7.87 2.85
N ASP A 99 -14.94 -8.37 1.84
CA ASP A 99 -16.19 -7.78 1.35
C ASP A 99 -16.04 -6.27 1.04
N SER A 100 -14.91 -5.93 0.43
CA SER A 100 -14.48 -4.55 0.11
C SER A 100 -14.28 -3.63 1.33
N LYS A 101 -14.24 -4.17 2.55
CA LYS A 101 -14.01 -3.41 3.79
C LYS A 101 -12.71 -3.79 4.47
N LEU A 102 -12.09 -2.81 5.10
CA LEU A 102 -10.85 -2.95 5.86
C LEU A 102 -11.12 -3.57 7.23
N ILE A 103 -10.20 -4.43 7.69
CA ILE A 103 -10.26 -5.09 8.99
C ILE A 103 -9.28 -4.37 9.93
N ALA A 104 -9.82 -3.43 10.72
CA ALA A 104 -9.03 -2.52 11.57
C ALA A 104 -8.06 -3.26 12.51
N ASP A 105 -8.52 -4.32 13.16
CA ASP A 105 -7.70 -5.09 14.10
C ASP A 105 -6.43 -5.66 13.45
N LYS A 106 -6.55 -6.17 12.22
CA LYS A 106 -5.43 -6.74 11.46
C LYS A 106 -4.46 -5.67 10.99
N ILE A 107 -4.99 -4.55 10.52
CA ILE A 107 -4.19 -3.38 10.12
C ILE A 107 -3.40 -2.83 11.31
N LEU A 108 -4.05 -2.66 12.47
CA LEU A 108 -3.41 -2.21 13.70
C LEU A 108 -2.36 -3.21 14.18
N GLU A 109 -2.67 -4.51 14.20
CA GLU A 109 -1.71 -5.55 14.57
C GLU A 109 -0.42 -5.43 13.76
N ILE A 110 -0.53 -5.21 12.45
CA ILE A 110 0.62 -5.09 11.56
C ILE A 110 1.37 -3.78 11.81
N LEU A 111 0.69 -2.63 11.75
CA LEU A 111 1.34 -1.32 11.88
C LEU A 111 2.02 -1.13 13.25
N GLN A 112 1.51 -1.75 14.31
CA GLN A 112 2.06 -1.59 15.65
C GLN A 112 3.20 -2.54 15.98
N ASN A 113 3.21 -3.72 15.36
CA ASN A 113 4.26 -4.71 15.58
C ASN A 113 5.42 -4.57 14.59
N ASP A 114 5.31 -3.64 13.65
CA ASP A 114 6.35 -3.32 12.69
C ASP A 114 7.50 -2.53 13.33
N LYS A 115 8.67 -3.17 13.40
CA LYS A 115 9.88 -2.59 13.99
C LYS A 115 10.62 -1.62 13.07
N ASN A 116 10.25 -1.57 11.79
CA ASN A 116 10.82 -0.68 10.80
C ASN A 116 10.06 0.65 10.72
N ILE A 117 8.82 0.69 11.23
CA ILE A 117 8.13 1.97 11.47
C ILE A 117 8.73 2.62 12.71
N LYS A 118 9.56 3.65 12.51
CA LYS A 118 10.20 4.40 13.61
C LYS A 118 9.19 5.10 14.53
N LYS A 119 8.04 5.50 13.98
CA LYS A 119 6.96 6.19 14.69
C LYS A 119 5.60 5.70 14.15
N PRO A 120 5.08 4.56 14.63
CA PRO A 120 3.75 4.13 14.24
C PRO A 120 2.72 5.18 14.63
N ARG A 121 1.74 5.43 13.75
CA ARG A 121 0.61 6.31 14.07
C ARG A 121 -0.14 5.79 15.29
N ALA A 122 -0.73 6.70 16.06
CA ALA A 122 -1.54 6.36 17.22
C ALA A 122 -2.68 5.41 16.82
N LYS A 123 -3.04 4.46 17.69
CA LYS A 123 -4.09 3.46 17.41
C LYS A 123 -5.39 4.15 17.05
N GLU A 124 -5.71 5.20 17.79
CA GLU A 124 -6.92 5.99 17.67
C GLU A 124 -7.02 6.59 16.27
N ILE A 125 -5.94 7.20 15.78
CA ILE A 125 -5.85 7.80 14.44
C ILE A 125 -6.07 6.74 13.34
N VAL A 126 -5.40 5.59 13.45
CA VAL A 126 -5.55 4.51 12.46
C VAL A 126 -6.97 3.93 12.49
N THR A 127 -7.55 3.77 13.69
CA THR A 127 -8.91 3.25 13.87
C THR A 127 -9.94 4.20 13.28
N GLU A 128 -9.82 5.50 13.57
CA GLU A 128 -10.68 6.55 13.03
C GLU A 128 -10.60 6.59 11.50
N CYS A 129 -9.39 6.53 10.92
CA CYS A 129 -9.26 6.45 9.48
C CYS A 129 -9.96 5.21 8.91
N VAL A 130 -9.63 4.01 9.40
CA VAL A 130 -10.20 2.76 8.86
C VAL A 130 -11.73 2.77 8.97
N THR A 131 -12.27 3.31 10.06
CA THR A 131 -13.72 3.45 10.26
C THR A 131 -14.32 4.39 9.21
N SER A 132 -13.75 5.58 9.04
CA SER A 132 -14.18 6.56 8.04
C SER A 132 -14.17 5.99 6.61
N LEU A 133 -13.10 5.29 6.24
CA LEU A 133 -12.98 4.62 4.96
C LEU A 133 -14.04 3.53 4.75
N ASN A 134 -14.36 2.76 5.79
CA ASN A 134 -15.38 1.71 5.74
C ASN A 134 -16.83 2.24 5.73
N GLU A 135 -17.08 3.41 6.32
CA GLU A 135 -18.39 4.06 6.36
C GLU A 135 -18.75 4.74 5.03
N ASN A 136 -17.76 5.15 4.26
CA ASN A 136 -17.97 5.70 2.93
C ASN A 136 -18.45 4.61 1.95
N ARG A 137 -19.76 4.58 1.67
CA ARG A 137 -20.40 3.58 0.80
C ARG A 137 -20.15 3.78 -0.69
N GLU A 138 -19.73 4.98 -1.10
CA GLU A 138 -19.45 5.31 -2.50
C GLU A 138 -18.03 4.91 -2.91
N MET A 139 -17.15 4.73 -1.92
CA MET A 139 -15.76 4.38 -2.14
C MET A 139 -15.62 2.92 -2.60
N SER A 140 -14.93 2.75 -3.73
CA SER A 140 -14.59 1.44 -4.28
C SER A 140 -13.65 0.66 -3.35
N ARG A 141 -13.46 -0.62 -3.63
CA ARG A 141 -12.50 -1.46 -2.91
C ARG A 141 -11.08 -0.91 -3.06
N GLU A 142 -10.74 -0.52 -4.28
CA GLU A 142 -9.43 -0.04 -4.70
C GLU A 142 -9.11 1.33 -4.10
N ASP A 143 -10.07 2.26 -4.12
CA ASP A 143 -9.91 3.58 -3.50
C ASP A 143 -9.70 3.43 -2.00
N ARG A 144 -10.48 2.54 -1.36
CA ARG A 144 -10.34 2.23 0.06
C ARG A 144 -8.97 1.64 0.41
N ALA A 145 -8.44 0.78 -0.45
CA ALA A 145 -7.13 0.18 -0.29
C ALA A 145 -6.02 1.25 -0.39
N PHE A 146 -6.15 2.19 -1.32
CA PHE A 146 -5.20 3.28 -1.51
C PHE A 146 -5.22 4.30 -0.39
N ASP A 147 -6.41 4.77 0.01
CA ASP A 147 -6.54 5.76 1.08
C ASP A 147 -6.08 5.22 2.44
N LEU A 148 -6.15 3.89 2.66
CA LEU A 148 -5.50 3.26 3.81
C LEU A 148 -3.99 3.51 3.81
N VAL A 149 -3.33 3.41 2.65
CA VAL A 149 -1.89 3.67 2.53
C VAL A 149 -1.60 5.13 2.91
N LEU A 150 -2.43 6.07 2.47
CA LEU A 150 -2.30 7.48 2.84
C LEU A 150 -2.51 7.69 4.34
N CYS A 151 -3.52 7.07 4.93
CA CYS A 151 -3.79 7.17 6.36
C CYS A 151 -2.70 6.55 7.24
N ALA A 152 -2.13 5.42 6.82
CA ALA A 152 -1.13 4.71 7.59
C ALA A 152 0.26 5.36 7.49
N PHE A 153 0.57 6.03 6.36
CA PHE A 153 1.93 6.43 5.99
C PHE A 153 2.13 7.89 5.58
N SER A 154 1.11 8.73 5.60
CA SER A 154 1.33 10.18 5.52
C SER A 154 2.04 10.64 6.79
N ASP A 155 3.15 11.36 6.65
CA ASP A 155 3.78 12.02 7.77
C ASP A 155 2.92 13.24 8.17
N GLU A 156 2.52 13.34 9.44
CA GLU A 156 1.99 14.60 10.00
C GLU A 156 3.09 15.68 10.15
N ASN A 157 4.35 15.39 9.78
CA ASN A 157 5.49 16.29 9.96
C ASN A 157 5.84 17.17 8.74
N GLU A 158 4.95 17.31 7.76
CA GLU A 158 5.05 18.37 6.74
C GLU A 158 3.92 19.41 6.87
N ARG A 159 3.79 19.98 8.08
CA ARG A 159 3.20 21.31 8.26
C ARG A 159 4.04 22.14 9.23
#